data_AF-A0A5B9M656-F1
#
_entry.id   AF-A0A5B9M656-F1
#
_cell.length_a   1.000
_cell.length_b   1.000
_cell.length_c   1.000
_cell.angle_alpha   90.00
_cell.angle_beta   90.00
_cell.angle_gamma   90.00
#
_symmetry.space_group_name_H-M   'P 1'
#
loop_
_entity.id
_entity.type
_entity.pdbx_description
1 polymer ?
#
loop_
_entity_poly.entity_id
_entity_poly.type
_entity_poly.pdbx_seq_one_letter_code
_entity_poly.pdbx_strand_id
1 'polypeptide(L)'
;MNSDTPSAIVASYRRCMRGDGFIDTFYRLFLASSDEVRIKFQFTDMVHQKLVLRESLLMLILYSENQDRSQAELIKLAERHDRNHADIAPHLYELWLDTLCIAVAQHDPEFTPQVEQLWRDAMQPGIDLMISRY
;
A
#
# COMPACT_ATOMS: atom_id res chain seq x y z
N MET A 1 -11.18 27.90 -2.16
CA MET A 1 -10.35 27.96 -0.95
C MET A 1 -9.31 26.86 -1.11
N ASN A 2 -8.07 27.22 -1.46
CA ASN A 2 -6.97 26.26 -1.50
C ASN A 2 -6.62 25.96 -0.05
N SER A 3 -7.00 24.79 0.45
CA SER A 3 -6.43 24.29 1.70
C SER A 3 -5.02 23.78 1.38
N ASP A 4 -4.02 24.63 1.58
CA ASP A 4 -2.59 24.27 1.48
C ASP A 4 -2.14 23.26 2.55
N THR A 5 -3.05 22.82 3.43
CA THR A 5 -2.82 21.77 4.41
C THR A 5 -2.94 20.40 3.73
N PRO A 6 -1.88 19.56 3.74
CA PRO A 6 -1.98 18.18 3.30
C PRO A 6 -3.04 17.44 4.12
N SER A 7 -3.76 16.51 3.49
CA SER A 7 -4.65 15.59 4.24
C SER A 7 -3.85 14.83 5.30
N ALA A 8 -4.55 14.33 6.33
CA ALA A 8 -3.90 13.59 7.41
C ALA A 8 -3.13 12.37 6.90
N ILE A 9 -3.64 11.68 5.87
CA ILE A 9 -2.98 10.50 5.28
C ILE A 9 -1.69 10.91 4.55
N VAL A 10 -1.72 12.01 3.79
CA VAL A 10 -0.53 12.56 3.13
C VAL A 10 0.51 13.02 4.15
N ALA A 11 0.08 13.61 5.27
CA ALA A 11 0.98 14.01 6.36
C ALA A 11 1.68 12.79 7.00
N SER A 12 0.92 11.74 7.33
CA SER A 12 1.48 10.48 7.88
C SER A 12 2.44 9.80 6.90
N TYR A 13 2.06 9.68 5.63
CA TYR A 13 2.94 9.15 4.58
C TYR A 13 4.24 9.95 4.46
N ARG A 14 4.18 11.28 4.47
CA ARG A 14 5.38 12.13 4.43
C ARG A 14 6.30 11.91 5.63
N ARG A 15 5.77 11.64 6.82
CA ARG A 15 6.58 11.32 8.00
C ARG A 15 7.25 9.96 7.87
N CYS A 16 6.50 8.93 7.46
CA CYS A 16 7.06 7.60 7.18
C CYS A 16 8.21 7.66 6.16
N MET A 17 8.03 8.44 5.09
CA MET A 17 9.02 8.57 4.00
C MET A 17 10.18 9.54 4.30
N ARG A 18 10.13 10.28 5.41
CA ARG A 18 11.20 11.21 5.80
C ARG A 18 12.40 10.47 6.40
N GLY A 19 12.13 9.39 7.13
CA GLY A 19 13.15 8.48 7.61
C GLY A 19 13.61 7.51 6.53
N ASP A 20 14.71 6.81 6.80
CA ASP A 20 15.19 5.72 5.95
C ASP A 20 14.51 4.40 6.34
N GLY A 21 14.27 3.54 5.35
CA GLY A 21 13.94 2.14 5.59
C GLY A 21 12.46 1.82 5.86
N PHE A 22 11.51 2.74 5.67
CA PHE A 22 10.07 2.44 5.76
C PHE A 22 9.66 1.32 4.79
N ILE A 23 10.02 1.48 3.51
CA ILE A 23 9.74 0.50 2.46
C ILE A 23 10.48 -0.83 2.70
N ASP A 24 11.72 -0.77 3.19
CA ASP A 24 12.48 -1.97 3.57
C ASP A 24 11.83 -2.72 4.75
N THR A 25 11.34 -1.97 5.74
CA THR A 25 10.62 -2.51 6.89
C THR A 25 9.33 -3.20 6.45
N PHE A 26 8.55 -2.56 5.57
CA PHE A 26 7.37 -3.17 4.98
C PHE A 26 7.70 -4.51 4.32
N TYR A 27 8.67 -4.55 3.39
CA TYR A 27 8.97 -5.80 2.68
C TYR A 27 9.55 -6.88 3.59
N ARG A 28 10.38 -6.53 4.55
CA ARG A 28 10.90 -7.48 5.54
C ARG A 28 9.76 -8.13 6.33
N LEU A 29 8.78 -7.35 6.76
CA LEU A 29 7.61 -7.86 7.48
C LEU A 29 6.70 -8.68 6.56
N PHE A 30 6.45 -8.20 5.33
CA PHE A 30 5.48 -8.81 4.43
C PHE A 30 5.97 -10.16 3.92
N LEU A 31 7.25 -10.26 3.55
CA LEU A 31 7.87 -11.53 3.17
C LEU A 31 7.98 -12.53 4.34
N ALA A 32 7.79 -12.06 5.58
CA ALA A 32 7.77 -12.90 6.77
C ALA A 32 6.35 -13.25 7.23
N SER A 33 5.30 -12.64 6.68
CA SER A 33 3.92 -12.84 7.15
C SER A 33 3.30 -14.16 6.66
N SER A 34 3.76 -14.71 5.54
CA SER A 34 3.29 -15.98 4.98
C SER A 34 4.29 -16.57 3.98
N ASP A 35 4.38 -17.90 3.93
CA ASP A 35 5.13 -18.58 2.88
C ASP A 35 4.55 -18.33 1.48
N GLU A 36 3.24 -18.16 1.36
CA GLU A 36 2.58 -17.82 0.11
C GLU A 36 3.07 -16.46 -0.42
N VAL A 37 3.13 -15.45 0.46
CA VAL A 37 3.67 -14.12 0.11
C VAL A 37 5.12 -14.27 -0.32
N ARG A 38 5.96 -14.98 0.46
CA ARG A 38 7.38 -15.21 0.11
C ARG A 38 7.52 -15.83 -1.28
N ILE A 39 6.70 -16.83 -1.61
CA ILE A 39 6.70 -17.52 -2.91
C ILE A 39 6.31 -16.56 -4.05
N LYS A 40 5.33 -15.68 -3.86
CA LYS A 40 4.91 -14.68 -4.87
C LYS A 40 6.03 -13.69 -5.23
N PHE A 41 6.99 -13.46 -4.33
CA PHE A 41 8.13 -12.55 -4.55
C PHE A 41 9.47 -13.25 -4.85
N GLN A 42 9.52 -14.59 -4.95
CA GLN A 42 10.78 -15.34 -4.99
C GLN A 42 11.68 -15.02 -6.22
N PHE A 43 11.08 -14.55 -7.32
CA PHE A 43 11.77 -14.17 -8.56
C PHE A 43 11.62 -12.68 -8.87
N THR A 44 11.31 -11.87 -7.87
CA THR A 44 11.12 -10.43 -8.04
C THR A 44 12.43 -9.67 -7.84
N ASP A 45 12.72 -8.73 -8.74
CA ASP A 45 13.75 -7.72 -8.48
C ASP A 45 13.28 -6.80 -7.35
N MET A 46 13.77 -7.08 -6.14
CA MET A 46 13.36 -6.35 -4.94
C MET A 46 13.88 -4.91 -4.91
N VAL A 47 14.89 -4.54 -5.70
CA VAL A 47 15.32 -3.13 -5.79
C VAL A 47 14.27 -2.34 -6.59
N HIS A 48 13.88 -2.86 -7.75
CA HIS A 48 12.82 -2.26 -8.56
C HIS A 48 11.46 -2.28 -7.85
N GLN A 49 11.12 -3.40 -7.20
CA GLN A 49 9.83 -3.58 -6.54
C GLN A 49 9.57 -2.57 -5.41
N LYS A 50 10.63 -2.14 -4.71
CA LYS A 50 10.53 -1.09 -3.68
C LYS A 50 10.14 0.28 -4.26
N LEU A 51 10.60 0.58 -5.48
CA LEU A 51 10.18 1.78 -6.21
C LEU A 51 8.70 1.67 -6.61
N VAL A 52 8.30 0.51 -7.14
CA VAL A 52 6.90 0.22 -7.50
C VAL A 52 5.97 0.37 -6.30
N LEU A 53 6.36 -0.11 -5.11
CA LEU A 53 5.54 0.05 -3.91
C LEU A 53 5.35 1.52 -3.54
N ARG A 54 6.41 2.33 -3.60
CA ARG A 54 6.33 3.77 -3.31
C ARG A 54 5.34 4.47 -4.25
N GLU A 55 5.38 4.15 -5.53
CA GLU A 55 4.45 4.67 -6.53
C GLU A 55 3.01 4.18 -6.29
N SER A 56 2.85 2.90 -5.96
CA SER A 56 1.54 2.29 -5.70
C SER A 56 0.88 2.88 -4.44
N LEU A 57 1.63 3.13 -3.37
CA LEU A 57 1.12 3.80 -2.18
C LEU A 57 0.65 5.23 -2.48
N LEU A 58 1.42 5.99 -3.26
CA LEU A 58 0.99 7.33 -3.71
C LEU A 58 -0.30 7.26 -4.53
N MET A 59 -0.40 6.29 -5.44
CA MET A 59 -1.58 6.09 -6.27
C MET A 59 -2.82 5.75 -5.43
N LEU A 60 -2.69 4.89 -4.43
CA LEU A 60 -3.77 4.53 -3.50
C LEU A 60 -4.19 5.70 -2.62
N ILE A 61 -3.23 6.49 -2.10
CA ILE A 61 -3.55 7.71 -1.33
C ILE A 61 -4.33 8.70 -2.21
N LEU A 62 -3.88 8.95 -3.44
CA LEU A 62 -4.60 9.83 -4.36
C LEU A 62 -5.99 9.30 -4.72
N TYR A 63 -6.13 7.98 -4.88
CA TYR A 63 -7.41 7.33 -5.12
C TYR A 63 -8.39 7.53 -3.95
N SER A 64 -7.88 7.44 -2.72
CA SER A 64 -8.65 7.65 -1.49
C SER A 64 -9.17 9.08 -1.34
N GLU A 65 -8.41 10.07 -1.81
CA GLU A 65 -8.81 11.49 -1.78
C GLU A 65 -9.78 11.85 -2.90
N ASN A 66 -9.59 11.26 -4.09
CA ASN A 66 -10.44 11.45 -5.25
C ASN A 66 -10.28 10.28 -6.23
N GLN A 67 -11.27 9.39 -6.25
CA GLN A 67 -11.23 8.14 -7.01
C GLN A 67 -11.02 8.37 -8.51
N ASP A 68 -11.57 9.44 -9.09
CA ASP A 68 -11.47 9.72 -10.53
C ASP A 68 -10.02 9.97 -10.98
N ARG A 69 -9.13 10.42 -10.08
CA ARG A 69 -7.76 10.83 -10.44
C ARG A 69 -6.84 9.68 -10.83
N SER A 70 -7.04 8.51 -10.26
CA SER A 70 -6.16 7.35 -10.45
C SER A 70 -6.90 6.06 -10.80
N GLN A 71 -8.22 6.10 -11.00
CA GLN A 71 -9.03 4.91 -11.31
C GLN A 71 -8.49 4.12 -12.51
N ALA A 72 -8.16 4.77 -13.62
CA ALA A 72 -7.70 4.08 -14.83
C ALA A 72 -6.37 3.34 -14.61
N GLU A 73 -5.44 3.94 -13.88
CA GLU A 73 -4.14 3.31 -13.57
C GLU A 73 -4.30 2.20 -12.52
N LEU A 74 -5.21 2.38 -11.56
CA LEU A 74 -5.50 1.36 -10.56
C LEU A 74 -6.21 0.14 -11.17
N ILE A 75 -7.07 0.32 -12.18
CA ILE A 75 -7.66 -0.79 -12.96
C ILE A 75 -6.55 -1.58 -13.68
N LYS A 76 -5.61 -0.91 -14.34
CA LYS A 76 -4.46 -1.59 -14.98
C LYS A 76 -3.56 -2.31 -13.95
N LEU A 77 -3.42 -1.77 -12.74
CA LEU A 77 -2.71 -2.45 -11.65
C LEU A 77 -3.49 -3.71 -11.23
N ALA A 78 -4.81 -3.61 -11.09
CA ALA A 78 -5.70 -4.70 -10.71
C ALA A 78 -5.67 -5.85 -11.71
N GLU A 79 -5.73 -5.56 -13.02
CA GLU A 79 -5.59 -6.56 -14.08
C GLU A 79 -4.26 -7.32 -13.98
N ARG A 80 -3.15 -6.64 -13.66
CA ARG A 80 -1.86 -7.32 -13.44
C ARG A 80 -1.85 -8.24 -12.21
N HIS A 81 -2.75 -8.02 -11.25
CA HIS A 81 -2.87 -8.80 -10.02
C HIS A 81 -3.95 -9.89 -10.10
N ASP A 82 -4.71 -9.95 -11.19
CA ASP A 82 -5.81 -10.91 -11.36
C ASP A 82 -5.33 -12.37 -11.40
N ARG A 83 -6.28 -13.30 -11.40
CA ARG A 83 -6.02 -14.75 -11.46
C ARG A 83 -5.28 -15.21 -12.72
N ASN A 84 -5.27 -14.42 -13.80
CA ASN A 84 -4.66 -14.79 -15.08
C ASN A 84 -3.24 -14.22 -15.25
N HIS A 85 -2.82 -13.30 -14.37
CA HIS A 85 -1.51 -12.67 -14.39
C HIS A 85 -0.68 -13.05 -13.15
N ALA A 86 -0.58 -12.17 -12.15
CA ALA A 86 0.21 -12.46 -10.94
C ALA A 86 -0.52 -13.38 -9.94
N ASP A 87 -1.83 -13.59 -10.12
CA ASP A 87 -2.65 -14.49 -9.33
C ASP A 87 -2.59 -14.16 -7.83
N ILE A 88 -2.82 -12.88 -7.49
CA ILE A 88 -2.74 -12.42 -6.11
C ILE A 88 -4.08 -12.66 -5.41
N ALA A 89 -4.16 -13.76 -4.68
CA ALA A 89 -5.37 -14.18 -3.99
C ALA A 89 -5.89 -13.10 -3.02
N PRO A 90 -7.22 -12.89 -2.93
CA PRO A 90 -7.83 -11.81 -2.13
C PRO A 90 -7.40 -11.75 -0.65
N HIS A 91 -7.15 -12.89 -0.01
CA HIS A 91 -6.74 -12.92 1.40
C HIS A 91 -5.34 -12.34 1.64
N LEU A 92 -4.49 -12.24 0.61
CA LEU A 92 -3.16 -11.65 0.73
C LEU A 92 -3.19 -10.13 0.93
N TYR A 93 -4.30 -9.46 0.57
CA TYR A 93 -4.45 -8.02 0.78
C TYR A 93 -4.68 -7.67 2.26
N GLU A 94 -5.28 -8.57 3.04
CA GLU A 94 -5.41 -8.41 4.50
C GLU A 94 -4.02 -8.43 5.15
N LEU A 95 -3.19 -9.43 4.81
CA LEU A 95 -1.80 -9.52 5.27
C LEU A 95 -0.97 -8.30 4.82
N TRP A 96 -1.19 -7.82 3.61
CA TRP A 96 -0.53 -6.63 3.07
C TRP A 96 -0.88 -5.39 3.90
N LEU A 97 -2.16 -5.17 4.17
CA LEU A 97 -2.65 -4.00 4.91
C LEU A 97 -2.20 -4.02 6.36
N ASP A 98 -2.30 -5.16 7.04
CA ASP A 98 -1.80 -5.32 8.40
C ASP A 98 -0.30 -5.05 8.48
N THR A 99 0.47 -5.57 7.52
CA THR A 99 1.90 -5.34 7.45
C THR A 99 2.23 -3.87 7.21
N LEU A 100 1.49 -3.19 6.34
CA LEU A 100 1.64 -1.76 6.10
C LEU A 100 1.41 -0.97 7.38
N CYS A 101 0.34 -1.26 8.13
CA CYS A 101 0.04 -0.60 9.40
C CYS A 101 1.16 -0.83 10.44
N ILE A 102 1.72 -2.04 10.53
CA ILE A 102 2.88 -2.33 11.41
C ILE A 102 4.10 -1.51 10.99
N ALA A 103 4.36 -1.38 9.68
CA ALA A 103 5.47 -0.57 9.18
C ALA A 103 5.24 0.92 9.45
N VAL A 104 4.01 1.42 9.29
CA VAL A 104 3.65 2.81 9.62
C VAL A 104 3.87 3.07 11.10
N ALA A 105 3.46 2.15 11.99
CA ALA A 105 3.67 2.29 13.42
C ALA A 105 5.14 2.44 13.82
N GLN A 106 6.06 1.87 13.04
CA GLN A 106 7.51 1.96 13.28
C GLN A 106 8.14 3.23 12.70
N HIS A 107 7.48 3.90 11.74
CA HIS A 107 8.08 4.98 10.94
C HIS A 107 7.33 6.32 11.00
N ASP A 108 6.09 6.33 11.48
CA ASP A 108 5.37 7.56 11.82
C ASP A 108 5.58 7.90 13.31
N PRO A 109 6.39 8.93 13.66
CA PRO A 109 6.59 9.33 15.05
C PRO A 109 5.32 9.88 15.71
N GLU A 110 4.26 10.18 14.94
CA GLU A 110 2.95 10.60 15.43
C GLU A 110 1.92 9.47 15.33
N PHE A 111 2.34 8.22 15.22
CA PHE A 111 1.44 7.08 15.12
C PHE A 111 0.51 6.97 16.34
N THR A 112 -0.76 6.73 16.06
CA THR A 112 -1.82 6.45 17.04
C THR A 112 -2.79 5.43 16.44
N PRO A 113 -3.69 4.82 17.24
CA PRO A 113 -4.75 3.97 16.70
C PRO A 113 -5.62 4.69 15.65
N GLN A 114 -5.78 6.01 15.75
CA GLN A 114 -6.49 6.81 14.75
C GLN A 114 -5.70 6.94 13.44
N VAL A 115 -4.37 7.04 13.50
CA VAL A 115 -3.50 6.99 12.31
C VAL A 115 -3.57 5.62 11.66
N GLU A 116 -3.60 4.54 12.44
CA GLU A 116 -3.80 3.20 11.87
C GLU A 116 -5.12 3.10 11.08
N GLN A 117 -6.23 3.51 11.70
CA GLN A 117 -7.54 3.48 11.05
C GLN A 117 -7.55 4.34 9.78
N LEU A 118 -6.92 5.52 9.82
CA LEU A 118 -6.77 6.39 8.66
C LEU A 118 -6.06 5.71 7.49
N TRP A 119 -5.01 4.91 7.75
CA TRP A 119 -4.32 4.13 6.72
C TRP A 119 -5.23 3.03 6.15
N ARG A 120 -5.95 2.31 7.02
CA ARG A 120 -6.89 1.27 6.59
C ARG A 120 -7.99 1.85 5.70
N ASP A 121 -8.61 2.94 6.14
CA ASP A 121 -9.67 3.63 5.38
C ASP A 121 -9.16 4.17 4.04
N ALA A 122 -7.91 4.66 3.99
CA ALA A 122 -7.31 5.16 2.75
C ALA A 122 -6.98 4.04 1.75
N MET A 123 -6.51 2.89 2.21
CA MET A 123 -6.13 1.79 1.32
C MET A 123 -7.33 0.96 0.84
N GLN A 124 -8.38 0.84 1.68
CA GLN A 124 -9.49 -0.10 1.45
C GLN A 124 -10.20 0.09 0.10
N PRO A 125 -10.56 1.31 -0.35
CA PRO A 125 -11.24 1.47 -1.64
C PRO A 125 -10.41 0.96 -2.81
N GLY A 126 -9.09 1.11 -2.73
CA GLY A 126 -8.21 0.60 -3.76
C GLY A 126 -8.06 -0.92 -3.68
N ILE A 127 -7.94 -1.49 -2.48
CA ILE A 127 -7.94 -2.94 -2.25
C ILE A 127 -9.23 -3.58 -2.77
N ASP A 128 -10.39 -2.97 -2.50
CA ASP A 128 -11.69 -3.46 -3.00
C ASP A 128 -11.72 -3.49 -4.53
N LEU A 129 -11.19 -2.46 -5.19
CA LEU A 129 -11.06 -2.44 -6.64
C LEU A 129 -10.12 -3.55 -7.13
N MET A 130 -8.98 -3.77 -6.49
CA MET A 130 -8.06 -4.85 -6.82
C MET A 130 -8.75 -6.23 -6.73
N ILE A 131 -9.47 -6.48 -5.64
CA ILE A 131 -10.20 -7.74 -5.41
C ILE A 131 -11.34 -7.92 -6.41
N SER A 132 -12.05 -6.85 -6.79
CA SER A 132 -13.16 -6.92 -7.75
C SER A 132 -12.73 -7.36 -9.16
N ARG A 133 -11.42 -7.34 -9.45
CA ARG A 133 -10.82 -7.70 -10.74
C ARG A 133 -10.07 -9.04 -10.71
N TYR A 134 -10.03 -9.72 -9.57
CA TYR A 134 -9.40 -11.04 -9.43
C TYR A 134 -10.14 -12.12 -10.22
#